data_AF-A0A9P6Y330-F1
#
_entry.id   AF-A0A9P6Y330-F1
#
_cell.length_a   1.000
_cell.length_b   1.000
_cell.length_c   1.000
_cell.angle_alpha   90.00
_cell.angle_beta   90.00
_cell.angle_gamma   90.00
#
_symmetry.space_group_name_H-M   'P 1'
#
loop_
_entity.id
_entity.type
_entity.pdbx_description
1 polymer ?
#
loop_
_entity_poly.entity_id
_entity_poly.type
_entity_poly.pdbx_seq_one_letter_code
_entity_poly.pdbx_strand_id
1 'polypeptide(L)'
;MPTAASTFNGKPSASLGIELNAGANAIAVSKAIDAPLQQLQKYWPHGYTAHVAFTTTPFVTISLKEVVITLIEAIVLVVLVMYLFLQNWRATLIPTIAVPVVLLGTFGVLAAFGYSINTLTMFALVLAIGLLVDDAIVVVENVERIISPARWWVSAWCCRRCSCRCPT
;
A
#
# COMPACT_ATOMS: atom_id res chain seq x y z
N MET A 1 -5.78 17.15 48.01
CA MET A 1 -4.76 16.24 47.43
C MET A 1 -4.66 16.59 45.94
N PRO A 2 -3.47 16.66 45.32
CA PRO A 2 -3.39 16.91 43.88
C PRO A 2 -4.12 15.78 43.13
N THR A 3 -5.00 16.16 42.21
CA THR A 3 -5.94 15.24 41.54
C THR A 3 -5.30 14.44 40.39
N ALA A 4 -4.12 14.84 39.92
CA ALA A 4 -3.33 14.09 38.94
C ALA A 4 -1.83 14.44 39.08
N ALA A 5 -0.96 13.44 38.96
CA ALA A 5 0.48 13.60 38.85
C ALA A 5 0.96 12.84 37.60
N SER A 6 1.75 13.50 36.76
CA SER A 6 2.35 12.90 35.57
C SER A 6 3.86 12.82 35.73
N THR A 7 4.43 11.68 35.36
CA THR A 7 5.86 11.45 35.33
C THR A 7 6.26 10.87 33.99
N PHE A 8 7.44 11.25 33.51
CA PHE A 8 8.04 10.74 32.28
C PHE A 8 9.46 10.27 32.60
N ASN A 9 9.74 8.98 32.39
CA ASN A 9 11.02 8.36 32.76
C ASN A 9 11.47 8.66 34.21
N GLY A 10 10.53 8.65 35.17
CA GLY A 10 10.80 8.90 36.59
C GLY A 10 11.02 10.36 36.99
N LYS A 11 10.91 11.31 36.05
CA LYS A 11 10.97 12.76 36.32
C LYS A 11 9.57 13.38 36.29
N PRO A 12 9.28 14.43 37.09
CA PRO A 12 8.01 15.15 37.01
C PRO A 12 7.81 15.74 35.61
N SER A 13 6.62 15.54 35.03
CA SER A 13 6.30 16.01 33.67
C SER A 13 4.88 16.54 33.58
N ALA A 14 4.64 17.43 32.60
CA ALA A 14 3.30 17.76 32.15
C ALA A 14 3.01 16.99 30.85
N SER A 15 1.88 16.30 30.79
CA SER A 15 1.45 15.55 29.62
C SER A 15 0.37 16.32 28.86
N LEU A 16 0.49 16.34 27.53
CA LEU A 16 -0.53 16.88 26.64
C LEU A 16 -0.94 15.77 25.66
N GLY A 17 -2.23 15.44 25.65
CA GLY A 17 -2.82 14.56 24.64
C GLY A 17 -3.26 15.38 23.44
N ILE A 18 -2.84 14.99 22.24
CA ILE A 18 -3.31 15.60 20.99
C ILE A 18 -4.10 14.54 20.24
N GLU A 19 -5.37 14.81 20.01
CA GLU A 19 -6.25 13.94 19.25
C GLU A 19 -6.39 14.42 17.81
N LEU A 20 -6.49 13.46 16.90
CA LEU A 20 -6.64 13.72 15.48
C LEU A 20 -8.11 14.03 15.17
N ASN A 21 -8.35 15.09 14.39
CA ASN A 21 -9.69 15.36 13.89
C ASN A 21 -10.14 14.26 12.91
N ALA A 22 -11.45 14.00 12.84
CA ALA A 22 -12.04 13.02 11.93
C ALA A 22 -11.68 13.37 10.47
N GLY A 23 -11.03 12.44 9.78
CA GLY A 23 -10.59 12.61 8.38
C GLY A 23 -9.26 13.36 8.21
N ALA A 24 -8.62 13.84 9.27
CA ALA A 24 -7.30 14.46 9.17
C ALA A 24 -6.20 13.41 8.96
N ASN A 25 -5.12 13.79 8.28
CA ASN A 25 -3.98 12.92 8.06
C ASN A 25 -3.03 12.95 9.26
N ALA A 26 -2.87 11.81 9.93
CA ALA A 26 -2.02 11.66 11.11
C ALA A 26 -0.55 12.09 10.88
N ILE A 27 0.03 11.76 9.73
CA ILE A 27 1.42 12.10 9.39
C ILE A 27 1.58 13.61 9.19
N ALA A 28 0.62 14.22 8.49
CA ALA A 28 0.64 15.67 8.25
C ALA A 28 0.50 16.44 9.57
N VAL A 29 -0.42 16.02 10.44
CA VAL A 29 -0.64 16.64 11.75
C VAL A 29 0.58 16.47 12.66
N SER A 30 1.20 15.30 12.71
CA SER A 30 2.43 15.09 13.49
C SER A 30 3.56 16.03 13.05
N LYS A 31 3.79 16.17 11.74
CA LYS A 31 4.79 17.14 11.22
C LYS A 31 4.42 18.59 11.55
N ALA A 32 3.13 18.90 11.49
CA ALA A 32 2.62 20.23 11.83
C ALA A 32 2.72 20.55 13.32
N ILE A 33 2.83 19.55 14.21
CA ILE A 33 3.07 19.72 15.65
C ILE A 33 4.56 19.88 15.93
N ASP A 34 5.43 19.10 15.27
CA ASP A 34 6.88 19.14 15.49
C ASP A 34 7.48 20.52 15.23
N ALA A 35 7.05 21.21 14.16
CA ALA A 35 7.57 22.53 13.80
C ALA A 35 7.29 23.63 14.87
N PRO A 36 6.05 23.82 15.35
CA PRO A 36 5.76 24.68 16.48
C PRO A 36 6.47 24.24 17.77
N LEU A 37 6.57 22.92 18.03
CA LEU A 37 7.23 22.41 19.23
C LEU A 37 8.70 22.88 19.28
N GLN A 38 9.41 22.80 18.15
CA GLN A 38 10.79 23.27 18.03
C GLN A 38 10.91 24.79 18.16
N GLN A 39 9.93 25.55 17.67
CA GLN A 39 9.91 27.01 17.84
C GLN A 39 9.70 27.40 19.30
N LEU A 40 8.74 26.75 19.97
CA LEU A 40 8.40 26.97 21.38
C LEU A 40 9.55 26.58 22.31
N GLN A 41 10.30 25.53 21.96
CA GLN A 41 11.44 25.05 22.75
C GLN A 41 12.52 26.13 22.95
N LYS A 42 12.63 27.11 22.05
CA LYS A 42 13.57 28.25 22.20
C LYS A 42 13.22 29.20 23.35
N TYR A 43 11.95 29.24 23.74
CA TYR A 43 11.45 30.13 24.78
C TYR A 43 11.34 29.45 26.15
N TRP A 44 11.77 28.20 26.25
CA TRP A 44 11.63 27.44 27.48
C TRP A 44 12.69 27.81 28.53
N PRO A 45 12.35 27.80 29.83
CA PRO A 45 13.33 27.99 30.89
C PRO A 45 14.38 26.88 30.85
N HIS A 46 15.59 27.17 31.36
CA HIS A 46 16.66 26.18 31.45
C HIS A 46 16.19 24.90 32.18
N GLY A 47 16.42 23.74 31.56
CA GLY A 47 16.11 22.42 32.15
C GLY A 47 14.80 21.77 31.68
N TYR A 48 13.98 22.45 30.87
CA TYR A 48 12.78 21.86 30.28
C TYR A 48 13.05 21.30 28.88
N THR A 49 12.62 20.06 28.61
CA THR A 49 12.78 19.40 27.30
C THR A 49 11.47 18.76 26.85
N ALA A 50 11.15 18.94 25.57
CA ALA A 50 9.92 18.44 24.97
C ALA A 50 10.19 17.03 24.45
N HIS A 51 9.37 16.06 24.85
CA HIS A 51 9.47 14.69 24.35
C HIS A 51 8.10 14.20 23.92
N VAL A 52 8.03 13.61 22.74
CA VAL A 52 6.84 12.89 22.28
C VAL A 52 6.86 11.52 22.95
N ALA A 53 6.03 11.34 23.98
CA ALA A 53 5.99 10.10 24.77
C ALA A 53 5.35 8.94 24.01
N PHE A 54 4.32 9.21 23.21
CA PHE A 54 3.61 8.20 22.43
C PHE A 54 3.07 8.83 21.14
N THR A 55 3.36 8.20 20.00
CA THR A 55 2.77 8.56 18.71
C THR A 55 2.69 7.31 17.84
N THR A 56 1.63 7.23 17.03
CA THR A 56 1.41 6.14 16.07
C THR A 56 2.02 6.45 14.69
N THR A 57 2.45 7.70 14.44
CA THR A 57 3.02 8.13 13.16
C THR A 57 4.30 7.40 12.71
N PRO A 58 5.27 7.03 13.57
CA PRO A 58 6.45 6.29 13.12
C PRO A 58 6.07 4.91 12.59
N PHE A 59 5.12 4.22 13.25
CA PHE A 59 4.64 2.92 12.81
C PHE A 59 4.00 3.02 11.42
N VAL A 60 3.07 3.98 11.23
CA VAL A 60 2.42 4.19 9.94
C VAL A 60 3.43 4.54 8.84
N THR A 61 4.42 5.39 9.14
CA THR A 61 5.44 5.80 8.14
C THR A 61 6.34 4.65 7.73
N ILE A 62 6.75 3.80 8.68
CA ILE A 62 7.53 2.59 8.40
C ILE A 62 6.70 1.61 7.56
N SER A 63 5.45 1.35 7.96
CA SER A 63 4.55 0.47 7.18
C SER A 63 4.30 0.99 5.76
N LEU A 64 4.15 2.30 5.55
CA LEU A 64 4.03 2.87 4.21
C LEU A 64 5.29 2.60 3.37
N LYS A 65 6.47 2.81 3.95
CA LYS A 65 7.74 2.55 3.25
C LYS A 65 7.89 1.07 2.89
N GLU A 66 7.56 0.18 3.82
CA GLU A 66 7.58 -1.27 3.58
C GLU A 66 6.59 -1.67 2.49
N VAL A 67 5.37 -1.14 2.50
CA VAL A 67 4.37 -1.43 1.45
C VAL A 67 4.84 -0.96 0.08
N VAL A 68 5.53 0.18 -0.03
CA VAL A 68 6.08 0.64 -1.32
C VAL A 68 7.17 -0.33 -1.82
N ILE A 69 8.04 -0.82 -0.93
CA ILE A 69 9.08 -1.79 -1.30
C ILE A 69 8.42 -3.10 -1.77
N THR A 70 7.46 -3.63 -1.00
CA THR A 70 6.78 -4.88 -1.36
C THR A 70 5.94 -4.75 -2.63
N LEU A 71 5.38 -3.57 -2.91
CA LEU A 71 4.66 -3.31 -4.16
C LEU A 71 5.60 -3.34 -5.37
N ILE A 72 6.81 -2.78 -5.25
CA ILE A 72 7.83 -2.86 -6.31
C ILE A 72 8.29 -4.31 -6.50
N GLU A 73 8.59 -5.03 -5.42
CA GLU A 73 8.96 -6.45 -5.47
C GLU A 73 7.86 -7.29 -6.12
N ALA A 74 6.59 -7.05 -5.77
CA ALA A 74 5.45 -7.73 -6.35
C ALA A 74 5.33 -7.47 -7.87
N ILE A 75 5.48 -6.21 -8.31
CA ILE A 75 5.46 -5.87 -9.75
C ILE A 75 6.59 -6.61 -10.47
N VAL A 76 7.81 -6.60 -9.93
CA VAL A 76 8.96 -7.29 -10.52
C VAL A 76 8.71 -8.80 -10.61
N LEU A 77 8.19 -9.41 -9.55
CA LEU A 77 7.85 -10.84 -9.52
C LEU A 77 6.77 -11.20 -10.54
N VAL A 78 5.71 -10.39 -10.66
CA VAL A 78 4.65 -10.59 -11.65
C VAL A 78 5.21 -10.53 -13.06
N VAL A 79 6.05 -9.53 -13.37
CA VAL A 79 6.71 -9.41 -14.69
C VAL A 79 7.59 -10.63 -14.97
N LEU A 80 8.37 -11.08 -14.00
CA LEU A 80 9.22 -12.27 -14.13
C LEU A 80 8.43 -13.53 -14.42
N VAL A 81 7.37 -13.79 -13.65
CA VAL A 81 6.52 -14.96 -13.82
C VAL A 81 5.82 -14.93 -15.18
N MET A 82 5.24 -13.79 -15.58
CA MET A 82 4.61 -13.63 -16.88
C MET A 82 5.60 -13.82 -18.03
N TYR A 83 6.82 -13.29 -17.90
CA TYR A 83 7.87 -13.46 -18.91
C TYR A 83 8.29 -14.92 -19.05
N LEU A 84 8.43 -15.63 -17.94
CA LEU A 84 8.81 -17.04 -17.94
C LEU A 84 7.76 -17.92 -18.62
N PHE A 85 6.47 -17.66 -18.40
CA PHE A 85 5.39 -18.43 -19.01
C PHE A 85 5.17 -18.13 -20.49
N LEU A 86 5.26 -16.86 -20.90
CA LEU A 86 4.89 -16.47 -22.27
C LEU A 86 6.08 -16.46 -23.24
N GLN A 87 7.33 -16.37 -22.76
CA GLN A 87 8.58 -16.30 -23.56
C GLN A 87 8.54 -15.26 -24.72
N ASN A 88 7.59 -14.34 -24.69
CA ASN A 88 7.33 -13.36 -25.74
C ASN A 88 7.14 -11.99 -25.09
N TRP A 89 8.08 -11.09 -25.39
CA TRP A 89 8.17 -9.76 -24.79
C TRP A 89 6.96 -8.87 -25.10
N ARG A 90 6.23 -9.13 -26.20
CA ARG A 90 5.06 -8.34 -26.61
C ARG A 90 3.84 -8.62 -25.74
N ALA A 91 3.62 -9.89 -25.39
CA ALA A 91 2.47 -10.29 -24.58
C ALA A 91 2.65 -9.89 -23.11
N THR A 92 3.89 -9.84 -22.62
CA THR A 92 4.23 -9.45 -21.25
C THR A 92 4.12 -7.94 -20.99
N LEU A 93 4.22 -7.12 -22.04
CA LEU A 93 4.12 -5.67 -21.93
C LEU A 93 2.72 -5.20 -21.47
N ILE A 94 1.68 -5.93 -21.85
CA ILE A 94 0.28 -5.59 -21.53
C ILE A 94 0.06 -5.54 -20.01
N PRO A 95 0.31 -6.63 -19.23
CA PRO A 95 0.17 -6.59 -17.77
C PRO A 95 1.18 -5.65 -17.10
N THR A 96 2.40 -5.53 -17.64
CA THR A 96 3.46 -4.68 -17.07
C THR A 96 3.06 -3.21 -17.02
N ILE A 97 2.32 -2.72 -18.02
CA ILE A 97 1.83 -1.33 -18.07
C ILE A 97 0.48 -1.20 -17.37
N ALA A 98 -0.41 -2.19 -17.48
CA ALA A 98 -1.74 -2.13 -16.90
C ALA A 98 -1.72 -2.00 -15.36
N VAL A 99 -0.87 -2.80 -14.67
CA VAL A 99 -0.75 -2.79 -13.20
C VAL A 99 -0.40 -1.40 -12.64
N PRO A 100 0.70 -0.74 -13.05
CA PRO A 100 1.06 0.58 -12.51
C PRO A 100 0.05 1.67 -12.90
N VAL A 101 -0.55 1.61 -14.09
CA VAL A 101 -1.56 2.61 -14.52
C VAL A 101 -2.80 2.56 -13.63
N VAL A 102 -3.32 1.36 -13.32
CA VAL A 102 -4.51 1.24 -12.47
C VAL A 102 -4.23 1.61 -11.02
N LEU A 103 -3.04 1.29 -10.50
CA LEU A 103 -2.64 1.73 -9.15
C LEU A 103 -2.56 3.26 -9.05
N LEU A 104 -1.93 3.92 -10.02
CA LEU A 104 -1.87 5.39 -10.08
C LEU A 104 -3.28 5.99 -10.20
N GLY A 105 -4.15 5.39 -11.02
CA GLY A 105 -5.55 5.79 -11.15
C GLY A 105 -6.30 5.66 -9.82
N THR A 106 -6.10 4.56 -9.09
CA THR A 106 -6.74 4.31 -7.79
C THR A 106 -6.32 5.35 -6.76
N PHE A 107 -5.02 5.66 -6.66
CA PHE A 107 -4.53 6.72 -5.79
C PHE A 107 -5.04 8.11 -6.22
N GLY A 108 -5.16 8.38 -7.52
CA GLY A 108 -5.73 9.61 -8.05
C GLY A 108 -7.20 9.80 -7.64
N VAL A 109 -8.01 8.74 -7.75
CA VAL A 109 -9.41 8.74 -7.33
C VAL A 109 -9.52 8.91 -5.81
N LEU A 110 -8.74 8.16 -5.02
CA LEU A 110 -8.72 8.29 -3.56
C LEU A 110 -8.35 9.72 -3.12
N ALA A 111 -7.36 10.33 -3.78
CA ALA A 111 -6.97 11.72 -3.53
C ALA A 111 -8.09 12.72 -3.90
N ALA A 112 -8.79 12.49 -5.01
CA ALA A 112 -9.92 13.35 -5.44
C ALA A 112 -11.09 13.32 -4.46
N PHE A 113 -11.37 12.17 -3.83
CA PHE A 113 -12.39 12.01 -2.80
C PHE A 113 -11.90 12.36 -1.38
N GLY A 114 -10.64 12.76 -1.22
CA GLY A 114 -10.07 13.13 0.07
C GLY A 114 -9.88 11.95 1.04
N TYR A 115 -9.83 10.72 0.54
CA TYR A 115 -9.57 9.55 1.38
C TYR A 115 -8.09 9.48 1.77
N SER A 116 -7.84 9.25 3.06
CA SER A 116 -6.48 9.00 3.56
C SER A 116 -6.06 7.56 3.30
N ILE A 117 -4.76 7.37 3.08
CA ILE A 117 -4.16 6.04 3.07
C ILE A 117 -4.15 5.51 4.51
N ASN A 118 -4.79 4.37 4.72
CA ASN A 118 -4.84 3.65 5.99
C ASN A 118 -4.71 2.14 5.75
N THR A 119 -4.71 1.36 6.83
CA THR A 119 -4.58 -0.10 6.73
C THR A 119 -5.69 -0.77 5.90
N LEU A 120 -6.93 -0.24 5.95
CA LEU A 120 -8.05 -0.77 5.17
C LEU A 120 -7.88 -0.52 3.67
N THR A 121 -7.48 0.69 3.28
CA THR A 121 -7.22 1.01 1.87
C THR A 121 -6.05 0.21 1.32
N MET A 122 -5.04 -0.06 2.15
CA MET A 122 -3.92 -0.92 1.77
C MET A 122 -4.34 -2.37 1.57
N PHE A 123 -5.21 -2.91 2.42
CA PHE A 123 -5.76 -4.26 2.21
C PHE A 123 -6.59 -4.35 0.92
N ALA A 124 -7.41 -3.33 0.65
CA ALA A 124 -8.17 -3.25 -0.58
C ALA A 124 -7.26 -3.19 -1.83
N LEU A 125 -6.16 -2.44 -1.77
CA LEU A 125 -5.17 -2.37 -2.86
C LEU A 125 -4.54 -3.75 -3.13
N VAL A 126 -4.16 -4.50 -2.10
CA VAL A 126 -3.59 -5.85 -2.25
C VAL A 126 -4.59 -6.79 -2.94
N LEU A 127 -5.86 -6.79 -2.51
CA LEU A 127 -6.90 -7.60 -3.14
C LEU A 127 -7.18 -7.18 -4.59
N ALA A 128 -7.17 -5.88 -4.88
CA ALA A 128 -7.41 -5.34 -6.21
C ALA A 128 -6.33 -5.78 -7.22
N ILE A 129 -5.07 -5.86 -6.80
CA ILE A 129 -3.97 -6.35 -7.65
C ILE A 129 -4.23 -7.79 -8.10
N GLY A 130 -4.72 -8.67 -7.20
CA GLY A 130 -5.03 -10.05 -7.54
C GLY A 130 -6.10 -10.16 -8.63
N LEU A 131 -7.18 -9.39 -8.49
CA LEU A 131 -8.26 -9.35 -9.49
C LEU A 131 -7.80 -8.75 -10.83
N LEU A 132 -6.93 -7.74 -10.79
CA LEU A 132 -6.43 -7.08 -12.00
C LEU A 132 -5.50 -7.97 -12.82
N VAL A 133 -4.65 -8.76 -12.16
CA VAL A 133 -3.75 -9.68 -12.86
C VAL A 133 -4.54 -10.82 -13.51
N ASP A 134 -5.60 -11.31 -12.86
CA ASP A 134 -6.49 -12.32 -13.45
C ASP A 134 -7.10 -11.85 -14.78
N ASP A 135 -7.59 -10.61 -14.86
CA ASP A 135 -8.16 -10.04 -16.10
C ASP A 135 -7.10 -9.93 -17.21
N ALA A 136 -5.92 -9.42 -16.87
CA ALA A 136 -4.82 -9.30 -17.83
C ALA A 136 -4.36 -10.66 -18.37
N ILE A 137 -4.34 -11.70 -17.54
CA ILE A 137 -3.99 -13.07 -17.97
C ILE A 137 -5.05 -13.61 -18.93
N VAL A 138 -6.34 -13.52 -18.60
CA VAL A 138 -7.42 -14.06 -19.44
C VAL A 138 -7.46 -13.40 -20.81
N VAL A 139 -7.24 -12.09 -20.88
CA VAL A 139 -7.19 -11.36 -22.16
C VAL A 139 -6.02 -11.84 -23.02
N VAL A 140 -4.83 -11.98 -22.43
CA VAL A 140 -3.66 -12.45 -23.17
C VAL A 140 -3.84 -13.90 -23.61
N GLU A 141 -4.35 -14.77 -22.73
CA GLU A 141 -4.67 -16.16 -23.06
C GLU A 141 -5.64 -16.25 -24.26
N ASN A 142 -6.67 -15.41 -24.27
CA ASN A 142 -7.64 -15.38 -25.35
C ASN A 142 -7.02 -14.90 -26.68
N VAL A 143 -6.10 -13.95 -26.65
CA VAL A 143 -5.37 -13.48 -27.84
C VAL A 143 -4.46 -14.59 -28.40
N GLU A 144 -3.68 -15.26 -27.55
CA GLU A 144 -2.83 -16.40 -27.94
C GLU A 144 -3.66 -17.56 -28.53
N ARG A 145 -4.84 -17.83 -27.96
CA ARG A 145 -5.76 -18.88 -28.42
C ARG A 145 -6.33 -18.60 -29.81
N ILE A 146 -6.69 -17.35 -30.10
CA ILE A 146 -7.25 -16.93 -31.39
C ILE A 146 -6.17 -17.00 -32.49
N ILE A 147 -4.92 -16.70 -32.16
CA ILE A 147 -3.81 -16.65 -33.12
C ILE A 147 -3.16 -18.04 -33.36
N SER A 148 -3.20 -18.95 -32.38
CA SER A 148 -2.61 -20.28 -32.51
C SER A 148 -3.34 -21.36 -31.68
N PRO A 149 -4.30 -22.10 -32.27
CA PRO A 149 -5.12 -23.10 -31.58
C PRO A 149 -4.37 -24.33 -31.03
N ALA A 150 -3.10 -24.55 -31.41
CA ALA A 150 -2.39 -25.83 -31.23
C ALA A 150 -1.35 -25.85 -30.08
N ARG A 151 -1.30 -24.85 -29.19
CA ARG A 151 -0.34 -24.81 -28.06
C ARG A 151 -1.01 -25.22 -26.75
N TRP A 152 -1.06 -26.53 -26.51
CA TRP A 152 -1.75 -27.26 -25.44
C TRP A 152 -1.36 -26.98 -23.98
N TRP A 153 -0.40 -26.07 -23.71
CA TRP A 153 -0.01 -25.75 -22.34
C TRP A 153 -1.05 -24.90 -21.60
N VAL A 154 -1.90 -24.19 -22.34
CA VAL A 154 -3.05 -23.42 -21.83
C VAL A 154 -4.22 -24.35 -21.45
N SER A 155 -4.45 -25.41 -22.23
CA SER A 155 -5.51 -26.40 -21.95
C SER A 155 -5.29 -27.18 -20.64
N ALA A 156 -4.05 -27.31 -20.17
CA ALA A 156 -3.77 -27.98 -18.88
C ALA A 156 -4.27 -27.18 -17.66
N TRP A 157 -4.31 -25.84 -17.77
CA TRP A 157 -4.85 -24.95 -16.73
C TRP A 157 -6.38 -24.82 -16.83
N CYS A 158 -6.92 -24.72 -18.05
CA CYS A 158 -8.36 -24.71 -18.29
C CYS A 158 -9.04 -26.04 -17.85
N CYS A 159 -8.38 -27.19 -18.08
CA CYS A 159 -8.84 -28.51 -17.62
C CYS A 159 -8.80 -28.69 -16.10
N ARG A 160 -8.06 -27.84 -15.36
CA ARG A 160 -8.07 -27.83 -13.88
C ARG A 160 -9.10 -26.87 -13.29
N ARG A 161 -9.47 -25.80 -13.99
CA ARG A 161 -10.35 -24.73 -13.47
C ARG A 161 -11.81 -24.88 -13.90
N CYS A 162 -12.06 -25.48 -15.06
CA CYS A 162 -13.39 -25.88 -15.48
C CYS A 162 -13.49 -27.41 -15.46
N SER A 163 -14.41 -27.93 -14.67
CA SER A 163 -14.92 -29.31 -14.69
C SER A 163 -15.67 -29.61 -16.00
N CYS A 164 -15.09 -29.27 -17.16
CA CYS A 164 -15.71 -29.45 -18.46
C CYS A 164 -15.03 -30.60 -19.20
N ARG A 165 -15.84 -31.62 -19.49
CA ARG A 165 -15.54 -32.79 -20.33
C ARG A 165 -14.75 -32.39 -21.57
N CYS A 166 -13.64 -33.09 -21.81
CA CYS A 166 -12.97 -33.11 -23.11
C CYS A 166 -13.98 -33.58 -24.18
N PRO A 167 -14.16 -32.86 -25.30
CA PRO A 167 -14.72 -33.45 -26.50
C PRO A 167 -13.63 -34.30 -27.17
N THR A 168 -14.04 -35.48 -27.65
CA THR A 168 -13.24 -36.42 -28.45
C THR A 168 -12.77 -35.80 -29.76
#